data_AF-A0AAW9SK12-F1
#
_entry.id   AF-A0AAW9SK12-F1
#
_cell.length_a   1.000
_cell.length_b   1.000
_cell.length_c   1.000
_cell.angle_alpha   90.00
_cell.angle_beta   90.00
_cell.angle_gamma   90.00
#
_symmetry.space_group_name_H-M   'P 1'
#
loop_
_entity.id
_entity.type
_entity.pdbx_description
1 polymer ?
#
loop_
_entity_poly.entity_id
_entity_poly.type
_entity_poly.pdbx_seq_one_letter_code
_entity_poly.pdbx_strand_id
1 'polypeptide(L)'
;MLYAASEDSGLIWHREVPTGAAFDAGAALSGAAVGRLGGIVAMAGLTDRAGADLLLTLSREGGGITVFALDPASGAPRLVETLNAENGLGLQDEPLALETVLLGGVAHGVVLSAAANGAGAALSVMAIGEDGHLRITDHILDSHGTRFGHATGLATAQSEGRAYVLAGGADGGLSLFALSPGGRLLHLDTIEQTPGSGLGSISALEMAAVGDSLAILAASETGYGLVQLGYDLSGQGITAFQQSGRLSGTGEDDLLEGGSGANTLIGGAGADMLIDGAGADRLTGGAGRDSFVLVADGAREVITDFTAGEDRIDLSHVPMLYGPDRLTITQRPRGPRSAGAAATAWNCAVRTVAP
;
A
#
# COMPACT_ATOMS: atom_id res chain seq x y z
N MET A 1 -7.27 -26.36 8.91
CA MET A 1 -6.03 -26.80 8.22
C MET A 1 -4.88 -25.97 8.76
N LEU A 2 -3.71 -26.58 8.98
CA LEU A 2 -2.52 -25.86 9.42
C LEU A 2 -1.46 -25.96 8.33
N TYR A 3 -0.90 -24.83 7.91
CA TYR A 3 0.20 -24.77 6.95
C TYR A 3 1.45 -24.28 7.70
N ALA A 4 2.58 -24.91 7.43
CA ALA A 4 3.85 -24.61 8.07
C ALA A 4 4.94 -24.55 7.00
N ALA A 5 5.76 -23.52 7.04
CA ALA A 5 6.95 -23.45 6.23
C ALA A 5 8.19 -23.79 7.06
N SER A 6 9.18 -24.38 6.41
CA SER A 6 10.51 -24.61 6.96
C SER A 6 11.54 -24.04 6.01
N GLU A 7 12.56 -23.36 6.54
CA GLU A 7 13.66 -22.80 5.74
C GLU A 7 14.32 -23.87 4.85
N ASP A 8 14.46 -25.11 5.35
CA ASP A 8 15.14 -26.22 4.66
C ASP A 8 14.22 -27.08 3.79
N SER A 9 12.90 -27.09 4.08
CA SER A 9 11.98 -28.12 3.57
C SER A 9 10.87 -27.58 2.65
N GLY A 10 10.74 -26.26 2.52
CA GLY A 10 9.64 -25.63 1.77
C GLY A 10 8.32 -25.66 2.55
N LEU A 11 7.21 -25.85 1.85
CA LEU A 11 5.87 -25.81 2.43
C LEU A 11 5.40 -27.21 2.86
N ILE A 12 5.04 -27.35 4.12
CA ILE A 12 4.41 -28.54 4.70
C ILE A 12 2.99 -28.15 5.14
N TRP A 13 2.03 -29.07 5.02
CA TRP A 13 0.67 -28.81 5.45
C TRP A 13 0.09 -29.98 6.21
N HIS A 14 -0.81 -29.70 7.13
CA HIS A 14 -1.42 -30.65 8.03
C HIS A 14 -2.94 -30.57 7.99
N ARG A 15 -3.58 -31.74 7.94
CA ARG A 15 -5.03 -31.86 8.07
C ARG A 15 -5.42 -32.15 9.51
N GLU A 16 -6.46 -31.48 9.99
CA GLU A 16 -7.10 -31.83 11.26
C GLU A 16 -7.88 -33.13 11.09
N VAL A 17 -7.61 -34.12 11.94
CA VAL A 17 -8.34 -35.39 11.92
C VAL A 17 -9.65 -35.23 12.72
N PRO A 18 -10.84 -35.43 12.12
CA PRO A 18 -12.12 -35.10 12.78
C PRO A 18 -12.42 -35.88 14.08
N THR A 19 -11.72 -36.97 14.36
CA THR A 19 -12.05 -37.90 15.45
C THR A 19 -11.00 -37.99 16.56
N GLY A 20 -10.01 -37.11 16.57
CA GLY A 20 -9.01 -37.03 17.64
C GLY A 20 -8.04 -35.91 17.32
N ALA A 21 -7.75 -35.05 18.30
CA ALA A 21 -6.87 -33.89 18.19
C ALA A 21 -5.43 -34.27 17.78
N ALA A 22 -5.25 -34.65 16.53
CA ALA A 22 -4.01 -35.06 15.90
C ALA A 22 -3.96 -34.46 14.49
N PHE A 23 -2.77 -34.00 14.12
CA PHE A 23 -2.47 -33.50 12.79
C PHE A 23 -1.95 -34.64 11.93
N ASP A 24 -2.59 -34.91 10.79
CA ASP A 24 -2.02 -35.80 9.77
C ASP A 24 -1.18 -34.97 8.80
N ALA A 25 0.05 -35.39 8.54
CA ALA A 25 0.96 -34.66 7.66
C ALA A 25 0.56 -34.91 6.20
N GLY A 26 0.19 -33.83 5.51
CA GLY A 26 0.10 -33.82 4.05
C GLY A 26 1.48 -33.93 3.40
N ALA A 27 1.51 -34.17 2.09
CA ALA A 27 2.76 -34.22 1.34
C ALA A 27 3.46 -32.86 1.36
N ALA A 28 4.75 -32.84 1.70
CA ALA A 28 5.59 -31.65 1.60
C ALA A 28 5.70 -31.22 0.14
N LEU A 29 5.49 -29.94 -0.13
CA LEU A 29 5.77 -29.32 -1.42
C LEU A 29 7.16 -28.68 -1.37
N SER A 30 8.10 -29.27 -2.10
CA SER A 30 9.48 -28.78 -2.20
C SER A 30 10.02 -28.88 -3.62
N GLY A 31 11.05 -28.09 -3.91
CA GLY A 31 11.81 -28.16 -5.17
C GLY A 31 11.28 -27.31 -6.32
N ALA A 32 11.90 -27.49 -7.49
CA ALA A 32 11.69 -26.65 -8.67
C ALA A 32 10.28 -26.76 -9.30
N ALA A 33 9.55 -27.84 -9.02
CA ALA A 33 8.19 -28.06 -9.54
C ALA A 33 7.14 -27.16 -8.86
N VAL A 34 7.50 -26.47 -7.77
CA VAL A 34 6.59 -25.66 -6.96
C VAL A 34 7.11 -24.24 -6.67
N GLY A 35 8.11 -23.76 -7.44
CA GLY A 35 8.52 -22.35 -7.40
C GLY A 35 9.67 -21.97 -6.46
N ARG A 36 10.68 -22.84 -6.24
CA ARG A 36 11.86 -22.55 -5.39
C ARG A 36 11.48 -22.00 -4.00
N LEU A 37 10.65 -22.73 -3.28
CA LEU A 37 10.13 -22.42 -1.94
C LEU A 37 11.18 -22.51 -0.80
N GLY A 38 12.47 -22.37 -1.09
CA GLY A 38 13.50 -22.39 -0.04
C GLY A 38 13.53 -21.08 0.74
N GLY A 39 13.78 -21.15 2.04
CA GLY A 39 13.88 -19.96 2.89
C GLY A 39 12.61 -19.10 2.90
N ILE A 40 11.43 -19.72 3.08
CA ILE A 40 10.18 -18.98 3.28
C ILE A 40 10.29 -18.14 4.56
N VAL A 41 10.10 -16.83 4.41
CA VAL A 41 10.20 -15.84 5.50
C VAL A 41 8.83 -15.51 6.08
N ALA A 42 7.80 -15.51 5.23
CA ALA A 42 6.44 -15.18 5.64
C ALA A 42 5.41 -15.99 4.86
N MET A 43 4.26 -16.21 5.49
CA MET A 43 3.09 -16.81 4.86
C MET A 43 1.85 -16.00 5.24
N ALA A 44 0.92 -15.88 4.31
CA ALA A 44 -0.36 -15.24 4.55
C ALA A 44 -1.47 -16.08 3.91
N GLY A 45 -2.57 -16.26 4.64
CA GLY A 45 -3.78 -16.90 4.12
C GLY A 45 -4.86 -15.86 3.92
N LEU A 46 -5.62 -15.98 2.85
CA LEU A 46 -6.81 -15.15 2.63
C LEU A 46 -7.88 -15.92 1.89
N THR A 47 -9.13 -15.50 2.10
CA THR A 47 -10.26 -15.94 1.28
C THR A 47 -10.58 -14.81 0.30
N ASP A 48 -10.58 -15.12 -1.00
CA ASP A 48 -10.90 -14.14 -2.01
C ASP A 48 -12.41 -13.82 -2.05
N ARG A 49 -12.81 -12.93 -2.97
CA ARG A 49 -14.22 -12.53 -3.11
C ARG A 49 -15.14 -13.65 -3.61
N ALA A 50 -14.57 -14.63 -4.33
CA ALA A 50 -15.29 -15.80 -4.85
C ALA A 50 -15.43 -16.90 -3.78
N GLY A 51 -14.77 -16.75 -2.62
CA GLY A 51 -14.76 -17.74 -1.54
C GLY A 51 -13.68 -18.80 -1.69
N ALA A 52 -12.70 -18.60 -2.57
CA ALA A 52 -11.55 -19.48 -2.71
C ALA A 52 -10.50 -19.12 -1.65
N ASP A 53 -10.02 -20.13 -0.93
CA ASP A 53 -8.93 -19.95 0.03
C ASP A 53 -7.58 -20.00 -0.71
N LEU A 54 -6.78 -18.96 -0.50
CA LEU A 54 -5.45 -18.81 -1.05
C LEU A 54 -4.42 -18.83 0.08
N LEU A 55 -3.26 -19.40 -0.21
CA LEU A 55 -2.07 -19.35 0.63
C LEU A 55 -0.94 -18.69 -0.16
N LEU A 56 -0.39 -17.62 0.39
CA LEU A 56 0.75 -16.91 -0.16
C LEU A 56 1.99 -17.23 0.67
N THR A 57 3.12 -17.41 0.01
CA THR A 57 4.43 -17.61 0.65
C THR A 57 5.44 -16.62 0.07
N LEU A 58 6.20 -15.97 0.93
CA LEU A 58 7.31 -15.09 0.56
C LEU A 58 8.63 -15.81 0.86
N SER A 59 9.50 -15.95 -0.14
CA SER A 59 10.75 -16.74 -0.01
C SER A 59 12.00 -15.95 -0.38
N ARG A 60 13.09 -16.13 0.38
CA ARG A 60 14.42 -15.58 0.04
C ARG A 60 15.01 -16.25 -1.19
N GLU A 61 15.04 -17.58 -1.24
CA GLU A 61 15.67 -18.29 -2.36
C GLU A 61 14.88 -18.16 -3.66
N GLY A 62 13.55 -18.13 -3.57
CA GLY A 62 12.67 -17.87 -4.71
C GLY A 62 12.63 -16.39 -5.12
N GLY A 63 13.13 -15.49 -4.26
CA GLY A 63 13.21 -14.05 -4.52
C GLY A 63 11.85 -13.40 -4.79
N GLY A 64 10.79 -13.87 -4.16
CA GLY A 64 9.43 -13.46 -4.52
C GLY A 64 8.30 -14.16 -3.77
N ILE A 65 7.08 -13.92 -4.26
CA ILE A 65 5.83 -14.46 -3.71
C ILE A 65 5.38 -15.65 -4.54
N THR A 66 4.90 -16.70 -3.88
CA THR A 66 4.18 -17.80 -4.53
C THR A 66 2.78 -17.91 -3.97
N VAL A 67 1.79 -18.07 -4.85
CA VAL A 67 0.36 -18.21 -4.53
C VAL A 67 -0.08 -19.65 -4.77
N PHE A 68 -0.78 -20.20 -3.79
CA PHE A 68 -1.43 -21.50 -3.83
C PHE A 68 -2.93 -21.34 -3.67
N ALA A 69 -3.70 -21.98 -4.54
CA ALA A 69 -5.12 -22.23 -4.27
C ALA A 69 -5.26 -23.48 -3.41
N LEU A 70 -6.11 -23.43 -2.40
CA LEU A 70 -6.33 -24.56 -1.50
C LEU A 70 -7.57 -25.34 -1.95
N ASP A 71 -7.41 -26.66 -2.13
CA ASP A 71 -8.55 -27.52 -2.45
C ASP A 71 -9.55 -27.54 -1.28
N PRO A 72 -10.84 -27.20 -1.47
CA PRO A 72 -11.79 -27.06 -0.36
C PRO A 72 -12.07 -28.36 0.41
N ALA A 73 -11.88 -29.52 -0.23
CA ALA A 73 -12.18 -30.81 0.38
C ALA A 73 -10.99 -31.40 1.14
N SER A 74 -9.79 -31.25 0.58
CA SER A 74 -8.56 -31.86 1.09
C SER A 74 -7.61 -30.87 1.75
N GLY A 75 -7.76 -29.56 1.50
CA GLY A 75 -6.82 -28.49 1.84
C GLY A 75 -5.46 -28.63 1.14
N ALA A 76 -5.36 -29.45 0.09
CA ALA A 76 -4.12 -29.60 -0.64
C ALA A 76 -3.79 -28.31 -1.39
N PRO A 77 -2.58 -27.73 -1.22
CA PRO A 77 -2.16 -26.56 -1.96
C PRO A 77 -1.85 -26.91 -3.42
N ARG A 78 -2.40 -26.11 -4.34
CA ARG A 78 -2.13 -26.16 -5.77
C ARG A 78 -1.50 -24.85 -6.21
N LEU A 79 -0.30 -24.91 -6.78
CA LEU A 79 0.39 -23.74 -7.32
C LEU A 79 -0.51 -23.00 -8.33
N VAL A 80 -0.61 -21.69 -8.17
CA VAL A 80 -1.27 -20.77 -9.10
C VAL A 80 -0.21 -19.97 -9.84
N GLU A 81 0.60 -19.22 -9.09
CA GLU A 81 1.62 -18.33 -9.65
C GLU A 81 2.80 -18.16 -8.70
N THR A 82 3.99 -17.98 -9.27
CA THR A 82 5.15 -17.43 -8.56
C THR A 82 5.51 -16.13 -9.25
N LEU A 83 5.64 -15.04 -8.49
CA LEU A 83 6.07 -13.71 -8.95
C LEU A 83 7.38 -13.32 -8.25
N ASN A 84 8.44 -13.12 -9.02
CA ASN A 84 9.82 -12.85 -8.59
C ASN A 84 10.57 -11.97 -9.62
N ALA A 85 11.88 -11.81 -9.45
CA ALA A 85 12.70 -10.99 -10.35
C ALA A 85 12.68 -11.45 -11.82
N GLU A 86 12.50 -12.74 -12.10
CA GLU A 86 12.51 -13.28 -13.48
C GLU A 86 11.26 -12.88 -14.26
N ASN A 87 10.15 -12.57 -13.58
CA ASN A 87 8.88 -12.20 -14.20
C ASN A 87 8.33 -10.84 -13.74
N GLY A 88 9.20 -9.97 -13.22
CA GLY A 88 8.95 -8.54 -13.12
C GLY A 88 8.76 -7.99 -11.71
N LEU A 89 8.84 -8.81 -10.67
CA LEU A 89 8.88 -8.32 -9.29
C LEU A 89 10.32 -8.03 -8.86
N GLY A 90 10.68 -6.75 -8.87
CA GLY A 90 11.92 -6.26 -8.27
C GLY A 90 11.73 -6.01 -6.77
N LEU A 91 11.89 -7.04 -5.94
CA LEU A 91 12.12 -6.85 -4.51
C LEU A 91 13.57 -6.39 -4.28
N GLN A 92 13.81 -5.77 -3.13
CA GLN A 92 15.18 -5.68 -2.62
C GLN A 92 15.67 -7.09 -2.25
N ASP A 93 17.00 -7.25 -2.13
CA ASP A 93 17.66 -8.56 -1.98
C ASP A 93 17.09 -9.43 -0.84
N GLU A 94 16.63 -8.81 0.25
CA GLU A 94 16.12 -9.49 1.43
C GLU A 94 14.60 -9.23 1.60
N PRO A 95 13.73 -10.19 1.24
CA PRO A 95 12.33 -10.14 1.64
C PRO A 95 12.18 -10.38 3.15
N LEU A 96 11.33 -9.61 3.81
CA LEU A 96 11.25 -9.56 5.27
C LEU A 96 9.87 -9.92 5.82
N ALA A 97 8.81 -9.36 5.24
CA ALA A 97 7.46 -9.56 5.73
C ALA A 97 6.44 -9.54 4.59
N LEU A 98 5.34 -10.25 4.81
CA LEU A 98 4.18 -10.30 3.94
C LEU A 98 2.92 -10.13 4.79
N GLU A 99 2.12 -9.12 4.45
CA GLU A 99 0.80 -8.90 5.01
C GLU A 99 -0.25 -8.97 3.90
N THR A 100 -1.49 -9.31 4.25
CA THR A 100 -2.60 -9.35 3.28
C THR A 100 -3.81 -8.60 3.78
N VAL A 101 -4.47 -7.88 2.88
CA VAL A 101 -5.63 -7.05 3.17
C VAL A 101 -6.70 -7.25 2.10
N LEU A 102 -7.97 -7.35 2.51
CA LEU A 102 -9.11 -7.40 1.60
C LEU A 102 -9.82 -6.04 1.61
N LEU A 103 -9.69 -5.27 0.51
CA LEU A 103 -10.22 -3.91 0.40
C LEU A 103 -11.21 -3.81 -0.75
N GLY A 104 -12.45 -3.40 -0.48
CA GLY A 104 -13.48 -3.32 -1.54
C GLY A 104 -13.75 -4.65 -2.24
N GLY A 105 -13.41 -5.78 -1.60
CA GLY A 105 -13.45 -7.14 -2.13
C GLY A 105 -12.32 -7.50 -3.09
N VAL A 106 -11.26 -6.69 -3.16
CA VAL A 106 -10.01 -7.03 -3.85
C VAL A 106 -8.96 -7.36 -2.80
N ALA A 107 -8.35 -8.53 -2.91
CA ALA A 107 -7.27 -8.94 -2.02
C ALA A 107 -5.95 -8.30 -2.47
N HIS A 108 -5.18 -7.82 -1.51
CA HIS A 108 -3.89 -7.20 -1.72
C HIS A 108 -2.84 -7.89 -0.85
N GLY A 109 -1.68 -8.18 -1.43
CA GLY A 109 -0.47 -8.56 -0.69
C GLY A 109 0.44 -7.34 -0.57
N VAL A 110 0.97 -7.09 0.62
CA VAL A 110 1.95 -6.04 0.90
C VAL A 110 3.23 -6.72 1.35
N VAL A 111 4.31 -6.51 0.61
CA VAL A 111 5.63 -7.05 0.91
C VAL A 111 6.57 -5.96 1.33
N LEU A 112 7.25 -6.21 2.45
CA LEU A 112 8.40 -5.44 2.90
C LEU A 112 9.69 -6.16 2.50
N SER A 113 10.61 -5.43 1.86
CA SER A 113 11.93 -5.94 1.50
C SER A 113 13.01 -4.90 1.81
N ALA A 114 14.23 -5.35 2.09
CA ALA A 114 15.38 -4.51 2.37
C ALA A 114 16.59 -4.89 1.51
N ALA A 115 17.48 -3.93 1.25
CA ALA A 115 18.73 -4.20 0.55
C ALA A 115 19.67 -5.00 1.46
N ALA A 116 20.44 -5.93 0.90
CA ALA A 116 21.33 -6.79 1.70
C ALA A 116 22.41 -6.00 2.46
N ASN A 117 22.79 -4.83 1.95
CA ASN A 117 23.73 -3.91 2.59
C ASN A 117 23.06 -2.98 3.64
N GLY A 118 21.75 -3.12 3.83
CA GLY A 118 20.92 -2.30 4.71
C GLY A 118 20.59 -0.90 4.16
N ALA A 119 21.13 -0.49 3.01
CA ALA A 119 21.10 0.90 2.57
C ALA A 119 19.74 1.39 2.01
N GLY A 120 18.69 0.58 2.09
CA GLY A 120 17.36 0.93 1.62
C GLY A 120 16.33 -0.16 1.90
N ALA A 121 15.06 0.21 1.80
CA ALA A 121 13.93 -0.70 1.91
C ALA A 121 12.86 -0.35 0.88
N ALA A 122 11.95 -1.27 0.65
CA ALA A 122 10.83 -1.10 -0.27
C ALA A 122 9.56 -1.77 0.24
N LEU A 123 8.43 -1.10 0.03
CA LEU A 123 7.10 -1.67 0.10
C LEU A 123 6.62 -1.97 -1.31
N SER A 124 6.25 -3.22 -1.58
CA SER A 124 5.61 -3.63 -2.84
C SER A 124 4.19 -4.05 -2.56
N VAL A 125 3.24 -3.56 -3.34
CA VAL A 125 1.84 -3.96 -3.25
C VAL A 125 1.45 -4.71 -4.52
N MET A 126 0.74 -5.82 -4.32
CA MET A 126 0.17 -6.61 -5.39
C MET A 126 -1.33 -6.76 -5.15
N ALA A 127 -2.14 -6.45 -6.16
CA ALA A 127 -3.50 -6.95 -6.22
C ALA A 127 -3.49 -8.44 -6.59
N ILE A 128 -4.41 -9.19 -5.99
CA ILE A 128 -4.59 -10.62 -6.17
C ILE A 128 -5.94 -10.79 -6.88
N GLY A 129 -5.90 -11.30 -8.11
CA GLY A 129 -7.08 -11.58 -8.91
C GLY A 129 -7.93 -12.71 -8.32
N GLU A 130 -9.17 -12.83 -8.77
CA GLU A 130 -10.08 -13.94 -8.40
C GLU A 130 -9.57 -15.30 -8.91
N ASP A 131 -8.66 -15.29 -9.89
CA ASP A 131 -7.93 -16.46 -10.37
C ASP A 131 -6.65 -16.75 -9.56
N GLY A 132 -6.35 -15.91 -8.56
CA GLY A 132 -5.15 -15.96 -7.72
C GLY A 132 -3.90 -15.37 -8.39
N HIS A 133 -4.02 -14.79 -9.59
CA HIS A 133 -2.90 -14.18 -10.28
C HIS A 133 -2.52 -12.82 -9.67
N LEU A 134 -1.21 -12.53 -9.62
CA LEU A 134 -0.68 -11.33 -8.99
C LEU A 134 -0.48 -10.20 -10.02
N ARG A 135 -0.88 -8.99 -9.64
CA ARG A 135 -0.56 -7.77 -10.38
C ARG A 135 0.05 -6.75 -9.45
N ILE A 136 1.29 -6.35 -9.72
CA ILE A 136 1.95 -5.27 -8.97
C ILE A 136 1.15 -3.98 -9.20
N THR A 137 0.70 -3.36 -8.11
CA THR A 137 -0.09 -2.12 -8.12
C THR A 137 0.72 -0.93 -7.65
N ASP A 138 1.70 -1.15 -6.78
CA ASP A 138 2.54 -0.09 -6.27
C ASP A 138 3.89 -0.61 -5.79
N HIS A 139 4.87 0.29 -5.80
CA HIS A 139 6.21 0.02 -5.29
C HIS A 139 6.83 1.32 -4.79
N ILE A 140 7.03 1.42 -3.48
CA ILE A 140 7.59 2.60 -2.82
C ILE A 140 8.93 2.24 -2.22
N LEU A 141 9.95 3.03 -2.56
CA LEU A 141 11.26 2.97 -1.92
C LEU A 141 11.27 3.88 -0.69
N ASP A 142 11.98 3.43 0.34
CA ASP A 142 12.28 4.28 1.48
C ASP A 142 13.03 5.54 1.03
N SER A 143 12.73 6.65 1.68
CA SER A 143 13.21 7.99 1.36
C SER A 143 13.41 8.80 2.63
N HIS A 144 13.97 10.00 2.53
CA HIS A 144 14.07 10.89 3.69
C HIS A 144 12.71 11.27 4.31
N GLY A 145 11.60 11.18 3.59
CA GLY A 145 10.25 11.46 4.11
C GLY A 145 9.58 10.26 4.77
N THR A 146 10.11 9.06 4.56
CA THR A 146 9.65 7.83 5.19
C THR A 146 10.70 7.33 6.19
N ARG A 147 10.30 6.42 7.07
CA ARG A 147 11.15 5.88 8.13
C ARG A 147 10.99 4.37 8.23
N PHE A 148 11.28 3.69 7.13
CA PHE A 148 11.31 2.24 7.10
C PHE A 148 12.62 1.71 6.47
N GLY A 149 13.67 2.52 6.43
CA GLY A 149 15.02 2.08 6.09
C GLY A 149 15.52 1.02 7.08
N HIS A 150 16.22 0.00 6.59
CA HIS A 150 16.54 -1.21 7.37
C HIS A 150 15.29 -1.81 8.02
N ALA A 151 14.23 -1.93 7.23
CA ALA A 151 12.92 -2.35 7.70
C ALA A 151 12.97 -3.67 8.47
N THR A 152 12.09 -3.82 9.44
CA THR A 152 12.00 -5.01 10.30
C THR A 152 10.57 -5.35 10.67
N GLY A 153 9.68 -4.35 10.65
CA GLY A 153 8.27 -4.53 10.97
C GLY A 153 7.37 -4.06 9.85
N LEU A 154 6.35 -4.86 9.58
CA LEU A 154 5.21 -4.53 8.74
C LEU A 154 3.96 -4.91 9.53
N ALA A 155 2.97 -4.04 9.57
CA ALA A 155 1.67 -4.33 10.17
C ALA A 155 0.56 -3.73 9.32
N THR A 156 -0.61 -4.38 9.32
CA THR A 156 -1.80 -3.85 8.64
C THR A 156 -2.99 -3.80 9.59
N ALA A 157 -3.88 -2.84 9.36
CA ALA A 157 -5.15 -2.73 10.05
C ALA A 157 -6.21 -2.18 9.10
N GLN A 158 -7.48 -2.43 9.42
CA GLN A 158 -8.60 -1.88 8.66
C GLN A 158 -9.59 -1.23 9.61
N SER A 159 -10.11 -0.06 9.20
CA SER A 159 -11.19 0.64 9.89
C SER A 159 -12.17 1.17 8.86
N GLU A 160 -13.45 0.84 9.02
CA GLU A 160 -14.56 1.35 8.20
C GLU A 160 -14.34 1.27 6.68
N GLY A 161 -13.76 0.17 6.20
CA GLY A 161 -13.52 -0.04 4.77
C GLY A 161 -12.31 0.71 4.21
N ARG A 162 -11.47 1.28 5.08
CA ARG A 162 -10.13 1.78 4.74
C ARG A 162 -9.07 0.87 5.33
N ALA A 163 -8.02 0.64 4.55
CA ALA A 163 -6.88 -0.15 4.96
C ALA A 163 -5.66 0.73 5.26
N TYR A 164 -4.90 0.32 6.26
CA TYR A 164 -3.71 0.99 6.73
C TYR A 164 -2.53 0.04 6.72
N VAL A 165 -1.38 0.55 6.29
CA VAL A 165 -0.10 -0.15 6.28
C VAL A 165 0.88 0.65 7.12
N LEU A 166 1.45 0.02 8.12
CA LEU A 166 2.49 0.59 8.97
C LEU A 166 3.81 -0.15 8.69
N ALA A 167 4.84 0.60 8.35
CA ALA A 167 6.19 0.08 8.20
C ALA A 167 7.14 0.81 9.14
N GLY A 168 8.11 0.08 9.70
CA GLY A 168 9.16 0.64 10.54
C GLY A 168 10.47 -0.10 10.37
N GLY A 169 11.57 0.59 10.63
CA GLY A 169 12.90 0.04 10.42
C GLY A 169 13.94 0.51 11.41
N ALA A 170 15.18 0.12 11.15
CA ALA A 170 16.33 0.47 11.99
C ALA A 170 16.77 1.94 11.87
N ASP A 171 16.20 2.69 10.92
CA ASP A 171 16.32 4.15 10.87
C ASP A 171 15.48 4.88 11.95
N GLY A 172 14.76 4.10 12.79
CA GLY A 172 14.25 4.52 14.09
C GLY A 172 12.86 5.16 14.09
N GLY A 173 12.17 5.20 12.94
CA GLY A 173 10.83 5.75 12.85
C GLY A 173 9.79 4.74 12.35
N LEU A 174 8.60 5.29 12.09
CA LEU A 174 7.46 4.59 11.52
C LEU A 174 6.87 5.43 10.39
N SER A 175 6.43 4.79 9.32
CA SER A 175 5.63 5.41 8.27
C SER A 175 4.29 4.71 8.14
N LEU A 176 3.23 5.51 8.22
CA LEU A 176 1.85 5.07 8.07
C LEU A 176 1.34 5.45 6.68
N PHE A 177 0.69 4.49 6.03
CA PHE A 177 0.08 4.66 4.72
C PHE A 177 -1.39 4.23 4.77
N ALA A 178 -2.24 4.91 4.01
CA ALA A 178 -3.52 4.37 3.59
C ALA A 178 -3.31 3.54 2.31
N LEU A 179 -3.92 2.36 2.22
CA LEU A 179 -3.96 1.57 1.01
C LEU A 179 -5.26 1.87 0.25
N SER A 180 -5.15 2.30 -1.00
CA SER A 180 -6.28 2.60 -1.88
C SER A 180 -6.90 1.31 -2.45
N PRO A 181 -8.18 1.33 -2.86
CA PRO A 181 -8.83 0.20 -3.53
C PRO A 181 -8.11 -0.31 -4.79
N GLY A 182 -7.44 0.58 -5.53
CA GLY A 182 -6.61 0.24 -6.69
C GLY A 182 -5.22 -0.30 -6.34
N GLY A 183 -4.87 -0.34 -5.05
CA GLY A 183 -3.65 -0.94 -4.53
C GLY A 183 -2.47 0.04 -4.42
N ARG A 184 -2.74 1.35 -4.28
CA ARG A 184 -1.71 2.39 -4.07
C ARG A 184 -1.55 2.72 -2.61
N LEU A 185 -0.32 3.00 -2.18
CA LEU A 185 0.00 3.45 -0.83
C LEU A 185 0.08 4.98 -0.80
N LEU A 186 -0.80 5.58 -0.01
CA LEU A 186 -0.83 7.02 0.23
C LEU A 186 -0.20 7.31 1.58
N HIS A 187 0.89 8.07 1.60
CA HIS A 187 1.58 8.44 2.83
C HIS A 187 0.70 9.35 3.69
N LEU A 188 0.40 8.93 4.93
CA LEU A 188 -0.40 9.70 5.88
C LEU A 188 0.49 10.47 6.84
N ASP A 189 1.39 9.76 7.51
CA ASP A 189 2.23 10.33 8.55
C ASP A 189 3.54 9.56 8.71
N THR A 190 4.54 10.24 9.27
CA THR A 190 5.82 9.65 9.64
C THR A 190 6.17 10.10 11.06
N ILE A 191 6.43 9.13 11.93
CA ILE A 191 6.95 9.38 13.27
C ILE A 191 8.46 9.13 13.22
N GLU A 192 9.24 10.17 13.45
CA GLU A 192 10.71 10.06 13.50
C GLU A 192 11.21 9.71 14.91
N GLN A 193 12.39 9.08 14.96
CA GLN A 193 13.14 8.98 16.20
C GLN A 193 13.57 10.37 16.68
N THR A 194 12.92 10.86 17.72
CA THR A 194 13.37 12.04 18.46
C THR A 194 13.73 11.67 19.89
N PRO A 195 14.65 12.38 20.57
CA PRO A 195 14.92 12.16 21.98
C PRO A 195 13.62 12.24 22.80
N GLY A 196 13.22 11.12 23.41
CA GLY A 196 11.96 11.01 24.16
C GLY A 196 10.78 10.38 23.40
N SER A 197 10.87 10.16 22.08
CA SER A 197 9.87 9.39 21.31
C SER A 197 9.78 7.92 21.73
N GLY A 198 10.88 7.39 22.28
CA GLY A 198 10.99 6.00 22.70
C GLY A 198 11.23 4.99 21.60
N LEU A 199 11.13 5.43 20.35
CA LEU A 199 11.47 4.63 19.19
C LEU A 199 12.99 4.55 19.03
N GLY A 200 13.43 3.45 18.43
CA GLY A 200 14.82 3.19 18.15
C GLY A 200 14.99 1.74 17.72
N SER A 201 15.47 1.52 16.50
CA SER A 201 15.59 0.21 15.89
C SER A 201 14.38 -0.68 16.13
N ILE A 202 13.35 -0.48 15.32
CA ILE A 202 12.12 -1.29 15.42
C ILE A 202 12.48 -2.76 15.19
N SER A 203 11.89 -3.67 15.95
CA SER A 203 12.10 -5.12 15.79
C SER A 203 10.82 -5.93 15.67
N ALA A 204 9.70 -5.38 16.12
CA ALA A 204 8.36 -5.92 15.88
C ALA A 204 7.34 -4.78 15.86
N LEU A 205 6.30 -4.94 15.05
CA LEU A 205 5.19 -3.99 14.95
C LEU A 205 3.87 -4.73 14.97
N GLU A 206 2.93 -4.18 15.71
CA GLU A 206 1.54 -4.59 15.71
C GLU A 206 0.66 -3.34 15.59
N MET A 207 -0.42 -3.45 14.82
CA MET A 207 -1.38 -2.38 14.64
C MET A 207 -2.79 -2.94 14.61
N ALA A 208 -3.71 -2.32 15.34
CA ALA A 208 -5.11 -2.69 15.34
C ALA A 208 -6.01 -1.45 15.37
N ALA A 209 -7.12 -1.49 14.65
CA ALA A 209 -8.17 -0.48 14.79
C ALA A 209 -8.97 -0.74 16.07
N VAL A 210 -9.10 0.28 16.92
CA VAL A 210 -9.82 0.23 18.20
C VAL A 210 -10.68 1.48 18.32
N GLY A 211 -11.97 1.36 17.98
CA GLY A 211 -12.86 2.51 17.84
C GLY A 211 -12.32 3.45 16.76
N ASP A 212 -12.28 4.74 17.06
CA ASP A 212 -11.84 5.80 16.13
C ASP A 212 -10.33 6.03 16.20
N SER A 213 -9.54 4.97 16.40
CA SER A 213 -8.08 5.08 16.46
C SER A 213 -7.37 3.82 15.98
N LEU A 214 -6.17 3.97 15.43
CA LEU A 214 -5.21 2.87 15.29
C LEU A 214 -4.37 2.81 16.56
N ALA A 215 -4.47 1.70 17.29
CA ALA A 215 -3.56 1.37 18.38
C ALA A 215 -2.33 0.67 17.80
N ILE A 216 -1.15 1.22 18.07
CA ILE A 216 0.13 0.73 17.54
C ILE A 216 1.02 0.30 18.70
N LEU A 217 1.61 -0.88 18.59
CA LEU A 217 2.65 -1.36 19.50
C LEU A 217 3.94 -1.60 18.72
N ALA A 218 5.01 -0.94 19.15
CA ALA A 218 6.32 -1.05 18.54
C ALA A 218 7.34 -1.57 19.56
N ALA A 219 7.96 -2.71 19.24
CA ALA A 219 9.13 -3.19 19.95
C ALA A 219 10.38 -2.49 19.40
N SER A 220 11.24 -2.03 20.29
CA SER A 220 12.37 -1.17 20.02
C SER A 220 13.61 -1.70 20.74
N GLU A 221 14.66 -2.02 19.97
CA GLU A 221 15.89 -2.63 20.51
C GLU A 221 16.82 -1.60 21.15
N THR A 222 16.87 -0.39 20.58
CA THR A 222 17.77 0.69 21.03
C THR A 222 17.03 1.85 21.69
N GLY A 223 15.71 1.74 21.86
CA GLY A 223 14.84 2.71 22.54
C GLY A 223 14.32 2.19 23.89
N TYR A 224 13.03 2.42 24.21
CA TYR A 224 12.44 2.08 25.52
C TYR A 224 11.86 0.65 25.61
N GLY A 225 12.19 -0.24 24.66
CA GLY A 225 11.72 -1.62 24.66
C GLY A 225 10.36 -1.78 23.99
N LEU A 226 9.27 -1.33 24.62
CA LEU A 226 7.92 -1.35 24.04
C LEU A 226 7.30 0.04 24.07
N VAL A 227 6.87 0.53 22.91
CA VAL A 227 6.23 1.83 22.75
C VAL A 227 4.81 1.63 22.27
N GLN A 228 3.85 2.27 22.93
CA GLN A 228 2.46 2.32 22.49
C GLN A 228 2.16 3.68 21.89
N LEU A 229 1.61 3.69 20.69
CA LEU A 229 1.23 4.89 19.95
C LEU A 229 -0.24 4.80 19.52
N GLY A 230 -0.82 5.95 19.18
CA GLY A 230 -2.18 6.06 18.67
C GLY A 230 -2.20 6.98 17.46
N TYR A 231 -2.99 6.62 16.45
CA TYR A 231 -3.34 7.49 15.33
C TYR A 231 -4.84 7.72 15.34
N ASP A 232 -5.27 8.99 15.33
CA ASP A 232 -6.67 9.39 15.42
C ASP A 232 -7.38 9.19 14.07
N LEU A 233 -8.55 8.54 14.11
CA LEU A 233 -9.41 8.29 12.94
C LEU A 233 -10.76 9.00 13.06
N SER A 234 -10.96 9.88 14.05
CA SER A 234 -12.26 10.50 14.32
C SER A 234 -12.79 11.40 13.19
N GLY A 235 -11.93 11.86 12.28
CA GLY A 235 -12.30 12.57 11.05
C GLY A 235 -12.26 11.70 9.80
N GLN A 236 -12.14 10.37 9.91
CA GLN A 236 -12.03 9.49 8.76
C GLN A 236 -13.34 9.49 7.96
N GLY A 237 -13.25 9.87 6.69
CA GLY A 237 -14.33 9.78 5.72
C GLY A 237 -14.39 8.46 4.96
N ILE A 238 -15.20 8.44 3.91
CA ILE A 238 -15.41 7.26 3.08
C ILE A 238 -14.17 6.90 2.25
N THR A 239 -14.02 5.62 1.96
CA THR A 239 -13.14 5.14 0.90
C THR A 239 -13.99 4.69 -0.28
N ALA A 240 -13.80 5.32 -1.44
CA ALA A 240 -14.62 5.04 -2.61
C ALA A 240 -13.80 4.98 -3.89
N PHE A 241 -14.25 4.11 -4.79
CA PHE A 241 -13.62 3.86 -6.07
C PHE A 241 -14.66 3.85 -7.18
N GLN A 242 -14.35 4.46 -8.33
CA GLN A 242 -15.24 4.39 -9.49
C GLN A 242 -14.45 4.33 -10.80
N GLN A 243 -14.86 3.43 -11.71
CA GLN A 243 -14.17 3.24 -12.99
C GLN A 243 -14.21 4.44 -13.93
N SER A 244 -15.35 5.13 -13.99
CA SER A 244 -15.55 6.36 -14.78
C SER A 244 -16.76 7.12 -14.23
N GLY A 245 -16.73 8.45 -14.29
CA GLY A 245 -17.87 9.32 -13.96
C GLY A 245 -17.64 10.19 -12.73
N ARG A 246 -18.71 10.57 -12.05
CA ARG A 246 -18.63 11.47 -10.89
C ARG A 246 -18.54 10.69 -9.58
N LEU A 247 -17.57 11.00 -8.74
CA LEU A 247 -17.45 10.55 -7.36
C LEU A 247 -17.50 11.79 -6.45
N SER A 248 -18.21 11.70 -5.33
CA SER A 248 -18.32 12.80 -4.37
C SER A 248 -18.16 12.23 -2.96
N GLY A 249 -17.28 12.86 -2.20
CA GLY A 249 -17.06 12.60 -0.79
C GLY A 249 -18.11 13.29 0.07
N THR A 250 -17.69 13.61 1.28
CA THR A 250 -18.49 13.96 2.44
C THR A 250 -17.97 15.27 3.05
N GLY A 251 -18.06 15.43 4.37
CA GLY A 251 -17.48 16.56 5.10
C GLY A 251 -16.31 16.13 6.01
N GLU A 252 -15.85 14.90 5.83
CA GLU A 252 -14.80 14.22 6.60
C GLU A 252 -13.64 13.86 5.64
N ASP A 253 -12.53 13.33 6.16
CA ASP A 253 -11.31 13.06 5.39
C ASP A 253 -11.46 11.83 4.47
N ASP A 254 -11.89 12.04 3.22
CA ASP A 254 -12.20 10.97 2.28
C ASP A 254 -10.98 10.46 1.51
N LEU A 255 -11.04 9.20 1.04
CA LEU A 255 -10.16 8.66 0.01
C LEU A 255 -10.99 8.29 -1.20
N LEU A 256 -10.84 9.07 -2.26
CA LEU A 256 -11.59 8.92 -3.49
C LEU A 256 -10.63 8.56 -4.62
N GLU A 257 -10.89 7.44 -5.30
CA GLU A 257 -10.06 6.96 -6.39
C GLU A 257 -10.87 6.82 -7.70
N GLY A 258 -10.37 7.46 -8.74
CA GLY A 258 -10.83 7.27 -10.12
C GLY A 258 -10.16 6.06 -10.76
N GLY A 259 -10.88 5.42 -11.69
CA GLY A 259 -10.40 4.27 -12.45
C GLY A 259 -9.74 4.67 -13.76
N SER A 260 -10.09 3.99 -14.86
CA SER A 260 -9.43 4.17 -16.17
C SER A 260 -10.16 5.08 -17.16
N GLY A 261 -11.36 5.55 -16.81
CA GLY A 261 -12.11 6.50 -17.62
C GLY A 261 -12.06 7.91 -17.05
N ALA A 262 -12.54 8.91 -17.79
CA ALA A 262 -12.62 10.27 -17.29
C ALA A 262 -13.53 10.37 -16.05
N ASN A 263 -12.99 10.92 -14.97
CA ASN A 263 -13.65 11.09 -13.68
C ASN A 263 -13.83 12.56 -13.31
N THR A 264 -14.79 12.79 -12.43
CA THR A 264 -14.92 14.03 -11.66
C THR A 264 -14.94 13.65 -10.19
N LEU A 265 -13.83 13.88 -9.50
CA LEU A 265 -13.70 13.61 -8.07
C LEU A 265 -13.87 14.91 -7.30
N ILE A 266 -14.75 14.88 -6.29
CA ILE A 266 -15.04 16.03 -5.43
C ILE A 266 -14.90 15.54 -4.00
N GLY A 267 -13.90 16.02 -3.27
CA GLY A 267 -13.65 15.67 -1.87
C GLY A 267 -14.80 16.17 -0.99
N GLY A 268 -14.81 17.46 -0.71
CA GLY A 268 -15.88 18.09 0.04
C GLY A 268 -15.33 19.03 1.10
N ALA A 269 -15.58 18.74 2.37
CA ALA A 269 -14.81 19.33 3.45
C ALA A 269 -13.98 18.23 4.10
N GLY A 270 -12.89 18.58 4.78
CA GLY A 270 -11.95 17.61 5.33
C GLY A 270 -10.61 17.67 4.61
N ALA A 271 -9.67 16.83 5.02
CA ALA A 271 -8.40 16.61 4.34
C ALA A 271 -8.55 15.42 3.39
N ASP A 272 -8.97 15.68 2.15
CA ASP A 272 -9.31 14.63 1.20
C ASP A 272 -8.09 14.14 0.43
N MET A 273 -8.04 12.84 0.14
CA MET A 273 -7.09 12.24 -0.79
C MET A 273 -7.81 11.85 -2.08
N LEU A 274 -7.44 12.51 -3.17
CA LEU A 274 -8.06 12.37 -4.50
C LEU A 274 -7.05 11.75 -5.46
N ILE A 275 -7.19 10.45 -5.74
CA ILE A 275 -6.40 9.73 -6.76
C ILE A 275 -7.15 9.80 -8.08
N ASP A 276 -6.58 10.44 -9.09
CA ASP A 276 -7.23 10.63 -10.40
C ASP A 276 -7.51 9.33 -11.16
N GLY A 277 -6.54 8.41 -11.16
CA GLY A 277 -6.57 7.24 -12.03
C GLY A 277 -6.06 7.58 -13.43
N ALA A 278 -6.43 6.76 -14.42
CA ALA A 278 -6.16 7.07 -15.82
C ALA A 278 -7.39 7.73 -16.46
N GLY A 279 -7.16 8.60 -17.43
CA GLY A 279 -8.20 9.38 -18.10
C GLY A 279 -8.01 10.88 -17.91
N ALA A 280 -8.84 11.66 -18.60
CA ALA A 280 -8.82 13.11 -18.44
C ALA A 280 -9.72 13.51 -17.27
N ASP A 281 -9.12 13.65 -16.09
CA ASP A 281 -9.86 13.82 -14.84
C ASP A 281 -10.05 15.29 -14.42
N ARG A 282 -11.09 15.51 -13.61
CA ARG A 282 -11.35 16.79 -12.94
C ARG A 282 -11.43 16.56 -11.43
N LEU A 283 -10.58 17.25 -10.68
CA LEU A 283 -10.47 17.10 -9.24
C LEU A 283 -10.87 18.42 -8.56
N THR A 284 -11.69 18.32 -7.53
CA THR A 284 -12.08 19.41 -6.65
C THR A 284 -11.84 18.96 -5.22
N GLY A 285 -10.94 19.62 -4.51
CA GLY A 285 -10.63 19.29 -3.11
C GLY A 285 -11.77 19.73 -2.21
N GLY A 286 -12.04 21.03 -2.24
CA GLY A 286 -13.03 21.68 -1.41
C GLY A 286 -12.36 22.42 -0.25
N ALA A 287 -12.84 22.21 0.97
CA ALA A 287 -12.33 22.92 2.14
C ALA A 287 -11.49 22.01 3.02
N GLY A 288 -10.24 22.39 3.26
CA GLY A 288 -9.31 21.63 4.08
C GLY A 288 -8.00 21.40 3.33
N ARG A 289 -7.16 20.51 3.85
CA ARG A 289 -5.81 20.27 3.32
C ARG A 289 -5.84 19.07 2.40
N ASP A 290 -6.13 19.29 1.13
CA ASP A 290 -6.37 18.20 0.19
C ASP A 290 -5.08 17.73 -0.49
N SER A 291 -5.03 16.45 -0.80
CA SER A 291 -3.95 15.81 -1.55
C SER A 291 -4.46 15.28 -2.88
N PHE A 292 -3.98 15.88 -3.97
CA PHE A 292 -4.28 15.47 -5.34
C PHE A 292 -3.16 14.55 -5.82
N VAL A 293 -3.45 13.25 -5.90
CA VAL A 293 -2.50 12.21 -6.28
C VAL A 293 -2.66 11.93 -7.76
N LEU A 294 -1.65 12.28 -8.56
CA LEU A 294 -1.73 12.20 -10.01
C LEU A 294 -1.01 10.97 -10.56
N VAL A 295 -1.66 10.29 -11.49
CA VAL A 295 -1.13 9.12 -12.19
C VAL A 295 -0.67 9.51 -13.58
N ALA A 296 0.54 9.09 -13.96
CA ALA A 296 1.08 9.39 -15.27
C ALA A 296 0.49 8.45 -16.35
N ASP A 297 -0.40 8.99 -17.17
CA ASP A 297 -0.97 8.28 -18.34
C ASP A 297 -0.93 9.12 -19.65
N GLY A 298 -0.49 10.38 -19.55
CA GLY A 298 -0.41 11.33 -20.66
C GLY A 298 -1.72 12.04 -20.98
N ALA A 299 -2.79 11.80 -20.22
CA ALA A 299 -3.99 12.59 -20.26
C ALA A 299 -3.75 13.99 -19.65
N ARG A 300 -4.82 14.78 -19.58
CA ARG A 300 -4.76 16.11 -18.98
C ARG A 300 -5.76 16.19 -17.85
N GLU A 301 -5.23 16.49 -16.68
CA GLU A 301 -5.97 16.60 -15.44
C GLU A 301 -6.27 18.08 -15.16
N VAL A 302 -7.36 18.32 -14.44
CA VAL A 302 -7.77 19.67 -14.03
C VAL A 302 -8.16 19.68 -12.56
N ILE A 303 -7.28 20.21 -11.72
CA ILE A 303 -7.60 20.60 -10.35
C ILE A 303 -8.30 21.97 -10.37
N THR A 304 -9.47 22.08 -9.76
CA THR A 304 -10.35 23.26 -9.94
C THR A 304 -10.16 24.38 -8.93
N ASP A 305 -9.68 24.05 -7.73
CA ASP A 305 -9.73 24.88 -6.53
C ASP A 305 -8.47 24.80 -5.65
N PHE A 306 -7.35 24.32 -6.22
CA PHE A 306 -6.07 24.20 -5.52
C PHE A 306 -5.66 25.48 -4.76
N THR A 307 -5.41 25.34 -3.46
CA THR A 307 -4.99 26.39 -2.53
C THR A 307 -3.52 26.20 -2.15
N ALA A 308 -2.67 27.07 -2.69
CA ALA A 308 -1.23 27.00 -2.45
C ALA A 308 -0.86 27.24 -0.97
N GLY A 309 -0.07 26.32 -0.41
CA GLY A 309 0.33 26.34 1.00
C GLY A 309 -0.63 25.58 1.92
N GLU A 310 -1.78 25.16 1.41
CA GLU A 310 -2.75 24.32 2.12
C GLU A 310 -2.75 22.91 1.51
N ASP A 311 -3.04 22.85 0.21
CA ASP A 311 -3.14 21.63 -0.59
C ASP A 311 -1.79 21.13 -1.09
N ARG A 312 -1.76 19.83 -1.42
CA ARG A 312 -0.61 19.13 -1.98
C ARG A 312 -0.97 18.51 -3.32
N ILE A 313 -0.05 18.63 -4.28
CA ILE A 313 -0.05 17.77 -5.46
C ILE A 313 0.99 16.69 -5.20
N ASP A 314 0.54 15.44 -5.16
CA ASP A 314 1.43 14.28 -5.06
C ASP A 314 1.71 13.73 -6.46
N LEU A 315 3.01 13.71 -6.81
CA LEU A 315 3.54 13.19 -8.07
C LEU A 315 4.43 11.97 -7.83
N SER A 316 4.39 11.38 -6.64
CA SER A 316 5.17 10.19 -6.25
C SER A 316 4.99 9.02 -7.21
N HIS A 317 3.82 8.91 -7.85
CA HIS A 317 3.49 7.86 -8.82
C HIS A 317 3.80 8.22 -10.28
N VAL A 318 4.45 9.37 -10.53
CA VAL A 318 4.93 9.73 -11.86
C VAL A 318 6.27 9.03 -12.10
N PRO A 319 6.38 8.10 -13.07
CA PRO A 319 7.61 7.37 -13.30
C PRO A 319 8.77 8.31 -13.65
N MET A 320 9.96 7.98 -13.15
CA MET A 320 11.22 8.69 -13.46
C MET A 320 11.26 10.17 -13.03
N LEU A 321 10.34 10.61 -12.17
CA LEU A 321 10.33 11.96 -11.61
C LEU A 321 11.21 12.03 -10.34
N TYR A 322 12.52 12.22 -10.54
CA TYR A 322 13.50 12.24 -9.43
C TYR A 322 13.76 13.63 -8.83
N GLY A 323 13.15 14.68 -9.38
CA GLY A 323 13.40 16.04 -8.93
C GLY A 323 12.54 17.08 -9.63
N PRO A 324 12.42 18.28 -9.03
CA PRO A 324 11.60 19.36 -9.58
C PRO A 324 12.16 19.95 -10.88
N ASP A 325 13.45 19.73 -11.19
CA ASP A 325 14.09 20.12 -12.45
C ASP A 325 13.47 19.41 -13.68
N ARG A 326 12.80 18.28 -13.44
CA ARG A 326 12.04 17.53 -14.45
C ARG A 326 10.60 18.04 -14.64
N LEU A 327 10.23 19.12 -13.95
CA LEU A 327 8.93 19.76 -14.07
C LEU A 327 9.04 21.11 -14.78
N THR A 328 8.15 21.32 -15.74
CA THR A 328 7.87 22.66 -16.27
C THR A 328 6.58 23.18 -15.64
N ILE A 329 6.70 24.25 -14.86
CA ILE A 329 5.57 24.92 -14.22
C ILE A 329 5.33 26.24 -14.97
N THR A 330 4.16 26.37 -15.59
CA THR A 330 3.77 27.58 -16.33
C THR A 330 2.54 28.21 -15.70
N GLN A 331 2.68 29.44 -15.20
CA GLN A 331 1.54 30.27 -14.84
C GLN A 331 0.89 30.83 -16.11
N ARG A 332 -0.42 30.63 -16.23
CA ARG A 332 -1.23 31.14 -17.34
C ARG A 332 -2.23 32.15 -16.79
N PRO A 333 -2.37 33.34 -17.41
CA PRO A 333 -3.44 34.27 -17.04
C PRO A 333 -4.80 33.58 -17.23
N ARG A 334 -5.70 33.62 -16.23
CA ARG A 334 -7.11 33.36 -16.52
C ARG A 334 -7.61 34.53 -17.36
N GLY A 335 -8.15 34.25 -18.56
CA GLY A 335 -8.86 35.25 -19.35
C GLY A 335 -9.99 35.88 -18.53
N PRO A 336 -10.42 37.12 -18.86
CA PRO A 336 -11.41 37.84 -18.05
C PRO A 336 -12.72 37.04 -17.97
N ARG A 337 -13.17 36.72 -16.75
CA ARG A 337 -14.59 36.40 -16.53
C ARG A 337 -15.37 37.70 -16.68
N SER A 338 -16.47 37.64 -17.42
CA SER A 338 -17.43 38.71 -17.68
C SER A 338 -17.46 39.81 -16.60
N ALA A 339 -17.07 41.02 -17.03
CA ALA A 339 -17.24 42.35 -16.42
C ALA A 339 -17.42 42.43 -14.90
N GLY A 340 -16.33 42.67 -14.16
CA GLY A 340 -16.41 43.32 -12.84
C GLY A 340 -15.42 42.87 -11.77
N ALA A 341 -14.78 41.71 -11.91
CA ALA A 341 -13.80 41.23 -10.93
C ALA A 341 -12.37 41.47 -11.41
N ALA A 342 -11.56 42.16 -10.61
CA ALA A 342 -10.12 42.25 -10.81
C ALA A 342 -9.53 40.83 -10.81
N ALA A 343 -9.07 40.37 -11.97
CA ALA A 343 -8.54 39.03 -12.15
C ALA A 343 -7.07 38.97 -11.71
N THR A 344 -6.84 38.69 -10.43
CA THR A 344 -5.56 38.15 -9.93
C THR A 344 -5.54 36.62 -9.92
N ALA A 345 -6.49 35.96 -10.60
CA ALA A 345 -6.57 34.52 -10.65
C ALA A 345 -5.67 33.95 -11.77
N TRP A 346 -4.68 33.15 -11.38
CA TRP A 346 -3.79 32.44 -12.30
C TRP A 346 -4.21 30.97 -12.42
N ASN A 347 -4.07 30.39 -13.61
CA ASN A 347 -4.08 28.93 -13.76
C ASN A 347 -2.63 28.44 -13.74
N CYS A 348 -2.36 27.35 -13.05
CA CYS A 348 -1.07 26.67 -13.15
C CYS A 348 -1.18 25.52 -14.16
N ALA A 349 -0.15 25.31 -14.97
CA ALA A 349 0.02 24.11 -15.77
C ALA A 349 1.36 23.47 -15.39
N VAL A 350 1.32 22.23 -14.91
CA VAL A 350 2.50 21.41 -14.61
C VAL A 350 2.63 20.37 -15.71
N ARG A 351 3.84 20.17 -16.22
CA ARG A 351 4.16 19.12 -17.20
C ARG A 351 5.49 18.48 -16.83
N THR A 352 5.59 17.17 -17.01
CA THR A 352 6.88 16.49 -17.02
C THR A 352 7.65 16.87 -18.27
N VAL A 353 8.96 17.02 -18.13
CA VAL A 353 9.87 17.18 -19.27
C VAL A 353 10.07 15.80 -19.88
N ALA A 354 9.79 15.64 -21.18
CA ALA A 354 10.09 14.39 -21.88
C ALA A 354 11.61 14.10 -21.79
N PRO A 355 12.01 12.83 -21.61
CA PRO A 355 13.43 12.45 -21.56
C PRO A 355 14.20 12.81 -22.83
#